data_AF-A0A968MNX8-F1
#
_entry.id   AF-A0A968MNX8-F1
#
_cell.length_a   1.000
_cell.length_b   1.000
_cell.length_c   1.000
_cell.angle_alpha   90.00
_cell.angle_beta   90.00
_cell.angle_gamma   90.00
#
_symmetry.space_group_name_H-M   'P 1'
#
loop_
_entity.id
_entity.type
_entity.pdbx_description
1 polymer ?
#
loop_
_entity_poly.entity_id
_entity_poly.type
_entity_poly.pdbx_seq_one_letter_code
_entity_poly.pdbx_strand_id
1 'polypeptide(L)'
;FEGTPQQMWSSLLKLRALPDQTWIYCGHEYTEANCRFAVTVDPDNRDLAEFAAAVKHARGQGEKTIPSNLGIEKFCNPFLRADQPSLLAKFGGPERDPVAPSPPSAAPRIRSEPFPTAAPL
;
A
#
# COMPACT_ATOMS: atom_id res chain seq x y z
N PHE A 1 11.83 -4.16 -10.76
CA PHE A 1 11.72 -5.33 -9.86
C PHE A 1 13.08 -5.85 -9.38
N GLU A 2 14.18 -5.12 -9.60
CA GLU A 2 15.57 -5.60 -9.44
C GLU A 2 16.28 -5.01 -8.21
N GLY A 3 15.53 -4.57 -7.18
CA GLY A 3 16.09 -3.89 -6.01
C GLY A 3 15.66 -4.52 -4.68
N THR A 4 16.42 -4.22 -3.62
CA THR A 4 16.12 -4.69 -2.25
C THR A 4 15.13 -3.77 -1.53
N PRO A 5 14.43 -4.26 -0.48
CA PRO A 5 13.59 -3.42 0.37
C PRO A 5 14.33 -2.19 0.92
N GLN A 6 15.61 -2.36 1.30
CA GLN A 6 16.48 -1.28 1.78
C GLN A 6 16.71 -0.20 0.72
N GLN A 7 16.93 -0.61 -0.54
CA GLN A 7 17.08 0.34 -1.66
C GLN A 7 15.79 1.09 -1.96
N MET A 8 14.64 0.39 -1.93
CA MET A 8 13.33 1.02 -2.09
C MET A 8 13.08 2.04 -0.98
N TRP A 9 13.28 1.65 0.28
CA TRP A 9 13.09 2.55 1.43
C TRP A 9 13.97 3.79 1.37
N SER A 10 15.27 3.61 1.08
CA SER A 10 16.20 4.72 0.91
C SER A 10 15.77 5.69 -0.21
N SER A 11 15.14 5.18 -1.26
CA SER A 11 14.62 6.00 -2.36
C SER A 11 13.35 6.74 -1.96
N LEU A 12 12.45 6.08 -1.23
CA LEU A 12 11.23 6.67 -0.69
C LEU A 12 11.55 7.78 0.33
N LEU A 13 12.58 7.62 1.16
CA LEU A 13 13.02 8.67 2.09
C LEU A 13 13.50 9.93 1.36
N LYS A 14 14.23 9.79 0.25
CA LYS A 14 14.63 10.93 -0.59
C LYS A 14 13.41 11.65 -1.17
N LEU A 15 12.42 10.89 -1.65
CA LEU A 15 11.16 11.44 -2.15
C LEU A 15 10.38 12.16 -1.02
N ARG A 16 10.29 11.54 0.16
CA ARG A 16 9.61 12.07 1.35
C ARG A 16 10.23 13.35 1.87
N ALA A 17 11.51 13.60 1.62
CA ALA A 17 12.20 14.83 2.03
C ALA A 17 11.81 16.06 1.18
N LEU A 18 11.12 15.88 0.05
CA LEU A 18 10.66 17.01 -0.77
C LEU A 18 9.49 17.76 -0.10
N PRO A 19 9.23 19.03 -0.50
CA PRO A 19 8.12 19.83 0.05
C PRO A 19 6.74 19.19 -0.21
N ASP A 20 5.79 19.44 0.69
CA ASP A 20 4.44 18.84 0.60
C ASP A 20 3.68 19.29 -0.66
N GLN A 21 3.94 20.51 -1.14
CA GLN A 21 3.35 21.04 -2.37
C GLN A 21 3.89 20.39 -3.66
N THR A 22 4.84 19.45 -3.58
CA THR A 22 5.37 18.75 -4.75
C THR A 22 4.30 17.86 -5.39
N TRP A 23 4.10 18.02 -6.70
CA TRP A 23 3.23 17.16 -7.51
C TRP A 23 3.97 15.90 -7.97
N ILE A 24 3.31 14.75 -7.83
CA ILE A 24 3.81 13.44 -8.25
C ILE A 24 3.06 12.97 -9.49
N TYR A 25 3.81 12.77 -10.56
CA TYR A 25 3.33 12.21 -11.82
C TYR A 25 3.82 10.77 -11.95
N CYS A 26 3.02 9.82 -11.45
CA CYS A 26 3.33 8.40 -11.53
C CYS A 26 2.95 7.82 -12.91
N GLY A 27 3.60 6.72 -13.29
CA GLY A 27 3.44 6.13 -14.63
C GLY A 27 2.13 5.39 -14.87
N HIS A 28 1.34 5.11 -13.82
CA HIS A 28 0.15 4.26 -13.91
C HIS A 28 -0.96 4.71 -12.96
N GLU A 29 -2.21 4.63 -13.44
CA GLU A 29 -3.42 4.92 -12.67
C GLU A 29 -3.80 3.76 -11.74
N TYR A 30 -3.05 3.62 -10.65
CA TYR A 30 -3.28 2.58 -9.63
C TYR A 30 -3.80 3.13 -8.30
N THR A 31 -4.12 4.42 -8.22
CA THR A 31 -4.46 5.11 -6.98
C THR A 31 -5.61 4.43 -6.22
N GLU A 32 -6.69 4.02 -6.90
CA GLU A 32 -7.81 3.35 -6.24
C GLU A 32 -7.42 1.98 -5.67
N ALA A 33 -6.68 1.17 -6.43
CA ALA A 33 -6.20 -0.12 -5.96
C ALA A 33 -5.22 0.02 -4.78
N ASN A 34 -4.34 1.01 -4.86
CA ASN A 34 -3.41 1.35 -3.80
C ASN A 34 -4.13 1.83 -2.53
N CYS A 35 -5.18 2.64 -2.66
CA CYS A 35 -6.01 3.06 -1.54
C CYS A 35 -6.69 1.87 -0.85
N ARG A 36 -7.24 0.91 -1.63
CA ARG A 36 -7.83 -0.31 -1.05
C ARG A 36 -6.82 -1.10 -0.24
N PHE A 37 -5.60 -1.27 -0.75
CA PHE A 37 -4.52 -1.92 0.01
C PHE A 37 -4.14 -1.11 1.25
N ALA A 38 -3.92 0.20 1.11
CA ALA A 38 -3.53 1.07 2.22
C ALA A 38 -4.53 1.01 3.38
N VAL A 39 -5.84 1.01 3.09
CA VAL A 39 -6.88 0.91 4.13
C VAL A 39 -6.80 -0.41 4.91
N THR A 40 -6.35 -1.50 4.29
CA THR A 40 -6.11 -2.77 5.03
C THR A 40 -4.88 -2.71 5.93
N VAL A 41 -3.91 -1.86 5.61
CA VAL A 41 -2.65 -1.70 6.36
C VAL A 41 -2.81 -0.73 7.54
N ASP A 42 -3.48 0.40 7.31
CA ASP A 42 -3.69 1.48 8.29
C ASP A 42 -5.20 1.83 8.42
N PRO A 43 -6.04 0.89 8.90
CA PRO A 43 -7.51 1.06 8.90
C PRO A 43 -8.02 2.20 9.79
N ASP A 44 -7.22 2.61 10.78
CA ASP A 44 -7.57 3.66 11.73
C ASP A 44 -7.20 5.07 11.22
N ASN A 45 -6.55 5.15 10.06
CA ASN A 45 -6.14 6.41 9.45
C ASN A 45 -7.31 7.09 8.72
N ARG A 46 -7.87 8.10 9.38
CA ARG A 46 -9.03 8.85 8.87
C ARG A 46 -8.71 9.62 7.58
N ASP A 47 -7.53 10.22 7.48
CA ASP A 47 -7.12 10.96 6.27
C ASP A 47 -7.06 10.03 5.06
N LEU A 48 -6.55 8.82 5.25
CA LEU A 48 -6.55 7.77 4.23
C LEU A 48 -7.96 7.32 3.85
N ALA A 49 -8.86 7.15 4.81
CA ALA A 49 -10.24 6.75 4.54
C ALA A 49 -10.98 7.82 3.71
N GLU A 50 -10.82 9.10 4.05
CA GLU A 50 -11.39 10.23 3.32
C GLU A 50 -10.80 10.33 1.90
N PHE A 51 -9.48 10.21 1.77
CA PHE A 51 -8.81 10.20 0.47
C PHE A 51 -9.26 9.03 -0.40
N ALA A 52 -9.36 7.81 0.15
CA ALA A 52 -9.82 6.63 -0.56
C ALA A 52 -11.25 6.79 -1.09
N ALA A 53 -12.14 7.42 -0.30
CA ALA A 53 -13.50 7.73 -0.74
C ALA A 53 -13.52 8.74 -1.89
N ALA A 54 -12.71 9.80 -1.81
CA ALA A 54 -12.58 10.79 -2.88
C ALA A 54 -12.04 10.17 -4.18
N VAL A 55 -10.99 9.34 -4.08
CA VAL A 55 -10.42 8.62 -5.23
C VAL A 55 -11.46 7.69 -5.86
N LYS A 56 -12.19 6.91 -5.05
CA LYS A 56 -13.24 6.02 -5.55
C LYS A 56 -14.34 6.79 -6.29
N HIS A 57 -14.75 7.95 -5.75
CA HIS A 57 -15.74 8.81 -6.39
C HIS A 57 -15.25 9.32 -7.75
N ALA A 58 -14.05 9.92 -7.81
CA ALA A 58 -13.45 10.45 -9.03
C ALA A 58 -13.27 9.36 -10.10
N ARG A 59 -12.75 8.18 -9.72
CA ARG A 59 -12.60 7.05 -10.63
C ARG A 59 -13.94 6.50 -11.13
N GLY A 60 -14.99 6.55 -10.30
CA GLY A 60 -16.37 6.22 -10.70
C GLY A 60 -16.94 7.17 -11.76
N GLN A 61 -16.42 8.40 -11.85
CA GLN A 61 -16.74 9.37 -12.90
C GLN A 61 -15.79 9.31 -14.10
N GLY A 62 -14.80 8.40 -14.10
CA GLY A 62 -13.77 8.30 -15.14
C GLY A 62 -12.67 9.35 -15.05
N GLU A 63 -12.61 10.14 -13.97
CA GLU A 63 -11.59 11.18 -13.77
C GLU A 63 -10.24 10.57 -13.41
N LYS A 64 -9.15 11.22 -13.84
CA LYS A 64 -7.79 10.82 -13.49
C LYS A 64 -7.46 11.28 -12.07
N THR A 65 -6.71 10.47 -11.33
CA THR A 65 -6.23 10.80 -9.98
C THR A 65 -4.74 11.11 -9.96
N ILE A 66 -4.17 11.34 -11.14
CA ILE A 66 -2.78 11.75 -11.37
C ILE A 66 -2.81 13.15 -12.03
N PRO A 67 -1.97 14.09 -11.60
CA PRO A 67 -0.97 13.96 -10.53
C PRO A 67 -1.56 13.89 -9.12
N SER A 68 -0.82 13.28 -8.18
CA SER A 68 -1.12 13.35 -6.74
C SER A 68 -0.20 14.36 -6.04
N ASN A 69 -0.63 14.86 -4.89
CA ASN A 69 0.18 15.78 -4.08
C ASN A 69 1.00 14.98 -3.07
N LEU A 70 2.31 15.24 -2.97
CA LEU A 70 3.20 14.51 -2.07
C LEU A 70 2.79 14.67 -0.60
N GLY A 71 2.26 15.82 -0.19
CA GLY A 71 1.69 16.00 1.15
C GLY A 71 0.64 14.93 1.47
N ILE A 72 -0.32 14.71 0.57
CA ILE A 72 -1.34 13.66 0.72
C ILE A 72 -0.69 12.27 0.78
N GLU A 73 0.27 11.99 -0.10
CA GLU A 73 1.00 10.71 -0.11
C GLU A 73 1.73 10.45 1.22
N LYS A 74 2.31 11.47 1.88
CA LYS A 74 2.94 11.31 3.20
C LYS A 74 1.96 10.89 4.30
N PHE A 75 0.69 11.26 4.18
CA PHE A 75 -0.35 10.89 5.15
C PHE A 75 -1.06 9.57 4.82
N CYS A 76 -1.18 9.23 3.53
CA CYS A 76 -2.00 8.12 3.07
C CYS A 76 -1.20 6.91 2.59
N ASN A 77 0.01 7.10 2.08
CA ASN A 77 0.78 6.02 1.47
C ASN A 77 1.52 5.20 2.54
N PRO A 78 1.17 3.91 2.74
CA PRO A 78 1.79 3.09 3.78
C PRO A 78 3.29 2.93 3.57
N PHE A 79 3.78 2.97 2.32
CA PHE A 79 5.20 2.85 2.02
C PHE A 79 6.00 4.10 2.39
N LEU A 80 5.40 5.29 2.42
CA LEU A 80 6.06 6.52 2.91
C LEU A 80 5.97 6.67 4.43
N ARG A 81 5.19 5.80 5.09
CA ARG A 81 4.89 5.80 6.51
C ARG A 81 5.41 4.56 7.24
N ALA A 82 6.22 3.73 6.58
CA ALA A 82 6.62 2.43 7.12
C ALA A 82 7.34 2.53 8.48
N ASP A 83 7.97 3.66 8.79
CA ASP A 83 8.63 3.98 10.06
C ASP A 83 7.70 4.58 11.12
N GLN A 84 6.41 4.75 10.84
CA GLN A 84 5.46 5.21 11.84
C GLN A 84 5.30 4.17 12.95
N PRO A 85 5.26 4.57 14.24
CA PRO A 85 5.16 3.63 15.35
C PRO A 85 3.99 2.64 15.24
N SER A 86 2.84 3.08 14.72
CA SER A 86 1.66 2.24 14.50
C SER A 86 1.90 1.14 13.46
N LEU A 87 2.65 1.45 12.39
CA LEU A 87 2.98 0.49 11.35
C LEU A 87 4.15 -0.41 11.74
N LEU A 88 5.15 0.12 12.44
CA LEU A 88 6.25 -0.68 12.99
C LEU A 88 5.77 -1.70 14.02
N ALA A 89 4.80 -1.33 14.88
CA ALA A 89 4.20 -2.27 15.81
C ALA A 89 3.45 -3.41 15.11
N LYS A 90 2.86 -3.14 13.94
CA LYS A 90 2.12 -4.14 13.15
C LYS A 90 3.04 -4.99 12.24
N PHE A 91 4.08 -4.39 11.65
CA PHE A 91 4.82 -4.98 10.52
C PHE A 91 6.34 -4.93 10.64
N GLY A 92 6.92 -4.15 11.56
CA GLY A 92 8.37 -3.89 11.64
C GLY A 92 9.22 -5.01 12.25
N GLY A 93 8.64 -6.19 12.49
CA GLY A 93 9.33 -7.31 13.13
C GLY A 93 9.79 -7.00 14.57
N PRO A 94 10.59 -7.88 15.19
CA PRO A 94 11.07 -7.71 16.57
C PRO A 94 11.96 -6.48 16.74
N GLU A 95 12.68 -6.07 15.69
CA GLU A 95 13.61 -4.93 15.70
C GLU A 95 12.91 -3.59 15.48
N ARG A 96 11.62 -3.60 15.09
CA ARG A 96 10.84 -2.40 14.71
C ARG A 96 11.53 -1.58 13.63
N ASP A 97 12.00 -2.25 12.59
CA ASP A 97 12.65 -1.65 11.44
C ASP A 97 11.70 -1.68 10.23
N PRO A 98 11.46 -0.56 9.51
CA PRO A 98 10.62 -0.53 8.31
C PRO A 98 11.11 -1.44 7.17
N VAL A 99 12.37 -1.90 7.21
CA VAL A 99 12.96 -2.80 6.22
C VAL A 99 13.35 -4.16 6.82
N ALA A 100 12.92 -4.45 8.05
CA ALA A 100 13.05 -5.79 8.61
C ALA A 100 12.34 -6.81 7.69
N PRO A 101 12.90 -8.02 7.53
CA PRO A 101 12.21 -9.07 6.81
C PRO A 101 10.87 -9.36 7.50
N SER A 102 9.77 -9.26 6.75
CA SER A 102 8.48 -9.76 7.24
C SER A 102 8.65 -11.23 7.64
N PRO A 103 8.08 -11.68 8.78
CA PRO A 103 7.99 -13.11 9.04
C PRO A 103 7.32 -13.77 7.83
N PRO A 104 7.74 -14.99 7.44
CA PRO A 104 7.20 -15.66 6.26
C PRO A 104 5.68 -15.66 6.37
N SER A 105 5.03 -15.01 5.39
CA SER A 105 3.59 -15.04 5.26
C SER A 105 3.18 -16.51 5.26
N ALA A 106 2.40 -16.92 6.26
CA ALA A 106 1.71 -18.19 6.22
C ALA A 106 0.70 -18.08 5.07
N ALA A 107 1.17 -18.31 3.85
CA ALA A 107 0.30 -18.47 2.71
C ALA A 107 -0.77 -19.50 3.10
N PRO A 108 -2.06 -19.20 2.92
CA PRO A 108 -3.08 -20.21 3.14
C PRO A 108 -2.72 -21.37 2.20
N ARG A 109 -2.34 -22.52 2.78
CA ARG A 109 -2.18 -23.74 2.01
C ARG A 109 -3.52 -23.95 1.32
N ILE A 110 -3.56 -23.73 0.01
CA ILE A 110 -4.68 -24.16 -0.81
C ILE A 110 -4.76 -25.66 -0.56
N ARG A 111 -5.76 -26.09 0.23
CA ARG A 111 -6.08 -27.51 0.32
C ARG A 111 -6.49 -27.91 -1.09
N SER A 112 -5.62 -28.69 -1.72
CA SER A 112 -5.94 -29.44 -2.92
C SER A 112 -6.94 -30.54 -2.55
N GLU A 113 -8.18 -30.17 -2.25
CA GLU A 113 -9.28 -31.14 -2.23
C GLU A 113 -9.62 -31.45 -3.69
N PRO A 114 -9.62 -32.72 -4.11
CA PRO A 114 -9.98 -33.08 -5.48
C PRO A 114 -11.46 -32.78 -5.75
N PHE A 115 -11.74 -32.19 -6.92
CA PHE A 115 -13.11 -31.99 -7.42
C PHE A 115 -13.86 -33.33 -7.48
N PRO A 116 -15.12 -33.41 -7.00
CA PRO A 116 -15.90 -34.63 -7.12
C PRO A 116 -16.27 -34.90 -8.59
N THR A 117 -15.86 -36.05 -9.10
CA THR A 117 -16.26 -36.57 -10.42
C THR A 117 -17.77 -36.81 -10.45
N ALA A 118 -18.47 -36.25 -11.43
CA ALA A 118 -19.88 -36.50 -11.66
C ALA A 118 -20.12 -38.00 -11.99
N ALA A 119 -21.10 -38.60 -11.32
CA ALA A 119 -21.57 -39.96 -11.62
C ALA A 119 -22.42 -39.98 -12.90
N PRO A 120 -22.31 -41.01 -13.77
CA PRO A 120 -23.15 -41.12 -14.95
C PRO A 120 -24.56 -41.64 -14.60
N LEU A 121 -25.55 -41.22 -15.40
CA LEU A 121 -26.93 -41.70 -15.40
C LEU A 121 -27.05 -43.14 -15.91
#